data_AF-A0A6N8QQ67-F1
#
_entry.id   AF-A0A6N8QQ67-F1
#
_cell.length_a   1.000
_cell.length_b   1.000
_cell.length_c   1.000
_cell.angle_alpha   90.00
_cell.angle_beta   90.00
_cell.angle_gamma   90.00
#
_symmetry.space_group_name_H-M   'P 1'
#
loop_
_entity.id
_entity.type
_entity.pdbx_description
1 polymer ?
#
loop_
_entity_poly.entity_id
_entity_poly.type
_entity_poly.pdbx_seq_one_letter_code
_entity_poly.pdbx_strand_id
1 'polypeptide(L)' 'HDLRCRWPGTESAFQVHRLADDALNGVTGLVEYHEHFNRF' A
#
# COMPACT_ATOMS: atom_id res chain seq x y z
N HIS A 1 6.94 -2.95 -8.30
CA HIS A 1 6.29 -3.38 -7.04
C HIS A 1 4.80 -3.24 -7.21
N ASP A 2 4.05 -4.33 -7.08
CA ASP A 2 2.61 -4.38 -7.32
C ASP A 2 1.84 -4.22 -5.99
N LEU A 3 2.14 -3.15 -5.25
CA LEU A 3 1.45 -2.85 -4.00
C LEU A 3 0.36 -1.81 -4.27
N ARG A 4 -0.86 -2.15 -3.89
CA ARG A 4 -2.04 -1.28 -4.04
C ARG A 4 -2.78 -1.21 -2.72
N CYS A 5 -3.44 -0.09 -2.43
CA CYS A 5 -4.39 -0.02 -1.33
C CYS A 5 -5.82 -0.28 -1.83
N ARG A 6 -6.75 -0.48 -0.88
CA ARG A 6 -8.15 -0.89 -1.17
C ARG A 6 -8.95 0.16 -1.94
N TRP A 7 -8.60 1.44 -1.87
CA TRP A 7 -9.41 2.52 -2.44
C TRP A 7 -9.13 2.72 -3.94
N PRO A 8 -10.18 2.82 -4.78
CA PRO A 8 -10.01 3.06 -6.21
C PRO A 8 -9.43 4.46 -6.48
N GLY A 9 -8.67 4.60 -7.58
CA GLY A 9 -8.09 5.90 -8.00
C GLY A 9 -6.90 6.38 -7.18
N THR A 10 -6.37 5.55 -6.28
CA THR A 10 -5.20 5.86 -5.45
C THR A 10 -3.87 5.41 -6.07
N GLU A 11 -3.90 4.86 -7.28
CA GLU A 11 -2.73 4.26 -7.95
C GLU A 11 -1.57 5.25 -8.13
N SER A 12 -1.87 6.54 -8.35
CA SER A 12 -0.88 7.62 -8.48
C SER A 12 -0.50 8.28 -7.15
N ALA A 13 -1.30 8.10 -6.10
CA ALA A 13 -1.10 8.73 -4.79
C ALA A 13 -0.53 7.77 -3.74
N PHE A 14 -0.66 6.46 -3.96
CA PHE A 14 -0.18 5.42 -3.05
C PHE A 14 1.34 5.29 -3.14
N GLN A 15 2.02 5.76 -2.10
CA GLN A 15 3.48 5.72 -1.99
C GLN A 15 3.89 4.81 -0.83
N VAL A 16 4.99 4.09 -1.01
CA VAL A 16 5.55 3.18 -0.01
C VAL A 16 6.99 3.56 0.27
N HIS A 17 7.34 3.76 1.54
CA HIS A 17 8.70 4.05 1.97
C HIS A 17 9.34 2.82 2.63
N ARG A 18 10.52 2.44 2.15
CA ARG A 18 11.30 1.32 2.69
C ARG A 18 12.05 1.75 3.94
N LEU A 19 11.92 0.96 5.01
CA LEU A 19 12.72 1.14 6.23
C LEU A 19 13.99 0.27 6.24
N ALA A 20 14.03 -0.79 5.42
CA ALA A 20 15.19 -1.63 5.18
C ALA A 20 15.31 -1.92 3.68
N ASP A 21 16.52 -2.21 3.20
CA ASP A 21 16.81 -2.36 1.78
C ASP A 21 15.98 -3.47 1.11
N ASP A 22 15.68 -4.54 1.86
CA ASP A 22 14.93 -5.71 1.42
C ASP A 22 13.43 -5.68 1.75
N ALA A 23 12.94 -4.62 2.40
CA ALA A 23 11.58 -4.55 2.93
C ALA A 23 10.46 -4.64 1.87
N LEU A 24 10.77 -4.40 0.58
CA LEU A 24 9.80 -4.57 -0.53
C LEU A 24 10.19 -5.68 -1.51
N ASN A 25 11.26 -6.42 -1.24
CA ASN A 25 11.71 -7.48 -2.13
C ASN A 25 10.71 -8.65 -2.07
N GLY A 26 10.07 -8.94 -3.20
CA GLY A 26 9.03 -9.98 -3.29
C GLY A 26 7.69 -9.63 -2.65
N VAL A 27 7.52 -8.39 -2.17
CA VAL A 27 6.26 -7.94 -1.55
C VAL A 27 5.35 -7.32 -2.61
N THR A 28 4.21 -7.97 -2.84
CA THR A 28 3.18 -7.55 -3.79
C THR A 28 1.79 -7.83 -3.21
N GLY A 29 0.76 -7.15 -3.72
CA GLY A 29 -0.63 -7.37 -3.35
C GLY A 29 -1.32 -6.18 -2.70
N LEU A 30 -2.40 -6.48 -1.97
CA LEU A 30 -3.26 -5.48 -1.32
C LEU A 30 -2.70 -5.12 0.05
N VAL A 31 -2.42 -3.84 0.25
CA VAL A 31 -2.12 -3.26 1.57
C VAL A 31 -3.44 -2.89 2.23
N GLU A 32 -3.84 -3.67 3.23
CA GLU A 32 -5.04 -3.43 4.01
C GLU A 32 -4.77 -2.45 5.16
N TYR A 33 -5.58 -1.41 5.23
CA TYR A 33 -5.59 -0.46 6.34
C TYR A 33 -6.67 -0.84 7.33
N HIS A 34 -6.48 -0.49 8.61
CA HIS A 34 -7.49 -0.69 9.65
C HIS A 34 -8.81 0.00 9.27
N GLU A 35 -9.94 -0.54 9.72
CA GLU A 35 -11.29 -0.03 9.42
C GLU A 35 -11.48 1.45 9.79
N HIS A 36 -10.69 1.97 10.72
CA HIS A 36 -10.69 3.39 11.09
C HIS A 36 -10.26 4.32 9.96
N PHE A 37 -9.59 3.82 8.92
CA PHE A 37 -9.28 4.58 7.72
C PHE A 37 -10.41 4.55 6.68
N ASN A 38 -11.40 3.65 6.84
CA ASN A 38 -12.61 3.62 6.02
C ASN A 38 -13.65 4.62 6.57
N ARG A 39 -13.24 5.88 6.71
CA ARG A 39 -14.14 6.96 7.11
C ARG A 39 -14.52 7.76 5.86
N PHE A 40 -15.54 7.25 5.16
CA PHE A 40 -16.28 7.97 4.12
C PHE A 40 -17.75 7.61 4.25
#